data_AF-A0A831XFM6-F1
#
_entry.id   AF-A0A831XFM6-F1
#
_cell.length_a   1.000
_cell.length_b   1.000
_cell.length_c   1.000
_cell.angle_alpha   90.00
_cell.angle_beta   90.00
_cell.angle_gamma   90.00
#
_symmetry.space_group_name_H-M   'P 1'
#
loop_
_entity.id
_entity.type
_entity.pdbx_description
1 polymer ?
#
loop_
_entity_poly.entity_id
_entity_poly.type
_entity_poly.pdbx_seq_one_letter_code
_entity_poly.pdbx_strand_id
1 'polypeptide(L)' 'PILVRQGHLLGGTFHPELTDDPRVHRYFLAMVRER' A
#
# COMPACT_ATOMS: atom_id res chain seq x y z
N PRO A 1 -9.60 9.27 -0.44
CA PRO A 1 -8.25 8.69 -0.64
C PRO A 1 -8.31 7.66 -1.78
N ILE A 2 -7.35 7.64 -2.70
CA ILE A 2 -7.30 6.69 -3.83
C ILE A 2 -6.00 5.87 -3.72
N LEU A 3 -6.11 4.54 -3.85
CA LEU A 3 -4.99 3.60 -3.90
C LEU A 3 -5.09 2.77 -5.19
N VAL A 4 -4.03 2.75 -6.00
CA VAL A 4 -3.98 2.05 -7.29
C VAL A 4 -2.80 1.07 -7.34
N ARG A 5 -2.96 -0.02 -8.09
CA ARG A 5 -1.92 -1.02 -8.33
C ARG A 5 -1.75 -1.26 -9.83
N GLN A 6 -0.51 -1.28 -10.30
CA GLN A 6 -0.16 -1.67 -11.67
C GLN A 6 1.02 -2.65 -11.64
N GLY A 7 0.73 -3.94 -11.84
CA GLY A 7 1.73 -4.99 -11.70
C GLY A 7 2.32 -5.01 -10.28
N HIS A 8 3.61 -4.68 -10.18
CA HIS A 8 4.35 -4.60 -8.92
C HIS A 8 4.42 -3.20 -8.31
N LEU A 9 3.82 -2.19 -8.95
CA LEU A 9 3.78 -0.83 -8.46
C LEU A 9 2.51 -0.60 -7.63
N LEU A 10 2.66 0.12 -6.52
CA LEU A 10 1.58 0.58 -5.65
C LEU A 10 1.68 2.10 -5.52
N GLY A 11 0.57 2.83 -5.77
CA GLY A 11 0.53 4.29 -5.68
C GLY A 11 -0.70 4.78 -4.91
N GLY A 12 -0.54 5.85 -4.12
CA GLY A 12 -1.61 6.44 -3.32
C GLY A 12 -1.61 7.98 -3.40
N THR A 13 -2.79 8.59 -3.29
CA THR A 13 -2.96 10.06 -3.29
C THR A 13 -3.08 10.64 -1.87
N PHE A 14 -2.60 9.89 -0.87
CA PHE A 14 -2.76 10.20 0.55
C PHE A 14 -1.56 9.64 1.33
N HIS A 15 -1.44 10.05 2.58
CA HIS A 15 -0.35 9.72 3.47
C HIS A 15 -0.79 8.65 4.48
N PRO A 16 -0.59 7.33 4.20
CA PRO A 16 -0.96 6.25 5.12
C PRO A 16 -0.19 6.28 6.44
N GLU A 17 0.90 7.04 6.53
CA GLU A 17 1.73 7.25 7.72
C GLU A 17 1.14 8.26 8.72
N LEU A 18 0.16 9.07 8.31
CA LEU A 18 -0.51 10.04 9.21
C LEU A 18 -1.63 9.41 10.05
N THR A 19 -1.68 8.08 10.11
CA THR A 19 -2.60 7.29 10.91
C THR A 19 -1.88 6.05 11.44
N ASP A 20 -2.31 5.55 12.60
CA ASP A 20 -1.77 4.31 13.20
C ASP A 20 -2.29 3.04 12.52
N ASP A 21 -3.11 3.15 11.47
CA ASP A 21 -3.66 2.01 10.76
C ASP A 21 -2.65 1.41 9.75
N PRO A 22 -2.14 0.19 10.00
CA PRO A 22 -1.07 -0.38 9.18
C PRO A 22 -1.59 -1.14 7.96
N ARG A 23 -2.88 -1.04 7.58
CA ARG A 23 -3.46 -1.85 6.49
C ARG A 23 -2.74 -1.67 5.15
N VAL A 24 -2.41 -0.44 4.77
CA VAL A 24 -1.70 -0.14 3.51
C VAL A 24 -0.29 -0.73 3.53
N HIS A 25 0.43 -0.59 4.65
CA HIS A 25 1.75 -1.17 4.85
C HIS A 25 1.73 -2.71 4.80
N ARG A 26 0.76 -3.34 5.48
CA ARG A 26 0.57 -4.80 5.45
C ARG A 26 0.25 -5.31 4.05
N TYR A 27 -0.59 -4.60 3.31
CA TYR A 27 -0.91 -4.93 1.91
C TYR A 27 0.33 -4.87 1.01
N PHE A 28 1.15 -3.81 1.14
CA PHE A 28 2.41 -3.71 0.39
C PHE A 28 3.37 -4.87 0.73
N LEU A 29 3.52 -5.22 2.01
CA LEU A 29 4.39 -6.34 2.42
C LEU A 29 3.89 -7.70 1.90
N ALA A 30 2.58 -7.91 1.84
CA ALA A 30 2.01 -9.11 1.22
C ALA A 30 2.36 -9.18 -0.28
N MET A 31 2.23 -8.08 -1.02
CA MET A 31 2.64 -8.00 -2.43
C MET A 31 4.13 -8.33 -2.64
N VAL A 32 5.00 -7.96 -1.70
CA VAL A 32 6.43 -8.28 -1.76
C VAL A 32 6.69 -9.78 -1.55
N ARG A 33 5.88 -10.45 -0.71
CA ARG A 33 6.01 -11.90 -0.41
C ARG A 33 5.44 -12.82 -1.49
N GLU A 34 4.52 -12.33 -2.32
CA GLU A 34 3.92 -13.08 -3.44
C GLU A 34 4.83 -13.14 -4.69
N ARG A 35 6.02 -12.54 -4.62
CA ARG A 35 7.08 -12.66 -5.62
C ARG A 35 8.05 -13.79 -5.28
#